data_AF-A0A2A5Y424-F1
#
_entry.id   AF-A0A2A5Y424-F1
#
_cell.length_a   1.000
_cell.length_b   1.000
_cell.length_c   1.000
_cell.angle_alpha   90.00
_cell.angle_beta   90.00
_cell.angle_gamma   90.00
#
_symmetry.space_group_name_H-M   'P 1'
#
loop_
_entity.id
_entity.type
_entity.pdbx_description
1 polymer ?
#
loop_
_entity_poly.entity_id
_entity_poly.type
_entity_poly.pdbx_seq_one_letter_code
_entity_poly.pdbx_strand_id
1 'polypeptide(L)'
;MSHYFLVLLIVSASFGSLGCYFQPKITELDSQELNEINEEFPIDGFGYSSDIGILERGQVQANESLYVLLNEMGISQQVIRQVSNELKQSVGFRFLKENQIYYRYRLHNSTPEAHYAPILIIMESNIRFVKVDVTDGILVQASAKPIEIRFRQVKGLIESSLYESLISQGHSAGVGMELSELFAWQIDFFRLYRGDKYRAIYEEFISEGEVVGVGRVLAAEFVHQNRPYQAFYYEDSQQQGYYDAEGNGIQKALLKAPFKYNQRISSSFNYNRFHPVLKQRIPHTGTDYAAPLGTPVIAVGDGEIIESRYRGVNGNIVQIQHNGMYKTAYLHLNGFGPGIKKGVQVKQGQVIGYVGRTGRVTGVHLHYTLYKNNVPVNSVTVELPSQESLAASARDAFFLEVQKYSYLLGQGGLVMATNIDLNDVGKNS
;
A
#
# COMPACT_ATOMS: atom_id res chain seq x y z
N MET A 1 -27.12 3.94 42.54
CA MET A 1 -27.24 2.65 43.26
C MET A 1 -25.99 1.85 42.93
N SER A 2 -25.03 1.86 43.84
CA SER A 2 -23.77 1.12 43.77
C SER A 2 -23.94 -0.14 44.59
N HIS A 3 -23.69 -1.33 44.04
CA HIS A 3 -23.51 -2.57 44.80
C HIS A 3 -22.27 -3.31 44.27
N TYR A 4 -21.15 -3.11 44.96
CA TYR A 4 -19.97 -3.98 44.92
C TYR A 4 -20.28 -5.26 45.70
N PHE A 5 -20.00 -6.41 45.10
CA PHE A 5 -20.11 -7.73 45.77
C PHE A 5 -18.84 -7.99 46.59
N LEU A 6 -18.99 -7.98 47.91
CA LEU A 6 -18.00 -8.47 48.88
C LEU A 6 -18.33 -9.94 49.19
N VAL A 7 -17.48 -10.88 48.76
CA VAL A 7 -17.62 -12.30 49.10
C VAL A 7 -16.96 -12.55 50.47
N LEU A 8 -17.80 -12.73 51.49
CA LEU A 8 -17.44 -13.21 52.83
C LEU A 8 -17.42 -14.76 52.80
N LEU A 9 -16.25 -15.37 53.02
CA LEU A 9 -16.13 -16.81 53.21
C LEU A 9 -15.88 -17.10 54.70
N ILE A 10 -16.83 -17.82 55.30
CA ILE A 10 -16.90 -18.20 56.71
C ILE A 10 -15.85 -19.28 57.01
N VAL A 11 -15.10 -19.05 58.09
CA VAL A 11 -14.15 -20.00 58.69
C VAL A 11 -14.91 -21.06 59.49
N SER A 12 -14.63 -22.35 59.24
CA SER A 12 -14.88 -23.43 60.20
C SER A 12 -13.55 -23.89 60.79
N ALA A 13 -13.37 -23.67 62.09
CA ALA A 13 -12.21 -24.07 62.86
C ALA A 13 -12.25 -25.57 63.23
N SER A 14 -11.10 -26.24 63.15
CA SER A 14 -10.83 -27.50 63.84
C SER A 14 -9.42 -27.44 64.48
N PHE A 15 -9.39 -27.86 65.74
CA PHE A 15 -8.33 -27.88 66.74
C PHE A 15 -6.95 -28.45 66.31
N GLY A 16 -5.87 -27.94 66.95
CA GLY A 16 -4.70 -28.78 67.24
C GLY A 16 -3.34 -28.11 67.45
N SER A 17 -3.03 -27.76 68.71
CA SER A 17 -1.70 -27.78 69.37
C SER A 17 -0.50 -26.93 68.89
N LEU A 18 -0.03 -26.11 69.84
CA LEU A 18 1.36 -25.74 70.17
C LEU A 18 2.23 -25.03 69.11
N GLY A 19 2.37 -23.71 69.29
CA GLY A 19 3.46 -22.93 68.71
C GLY A 19 3.47 -21.52 69.31
N CYS A 20 4.48 -21.21 70.13
CA CYS A 20 4.73 -19.87 70.64
C CYS A 20 5.05 -18.96 69.45
N TYR A 21 4.17 -18.01 69.11
CA TYR A 21 4.46 -16.98 68.13
C TYR A 21 4.08 -15.60 68.67
N PHE A 22 5.14 -14.80 68.80
CA PHE A 22 5.15 -13.36 68.97
C PHE A 22 4.12 -12.73 68.02
N GLN A 23 3.07 -12.08 68.56
CA GLN A 23 2.14 -11.29 67.75
C GLN A 23 2.78 -9.91 67.53
N PRO A 24 3.22 -9.55 66.31
CA PRO A 24 3.54 -8.17 66.01
C PRO A 24 2.24 -7.37 66.07
N LYS A 25 2.29 -6.24 66.78
CA LYS A 25 1.25 -5.23 66.79
C LYS A 25 1.08 -4.74 65.35
N ILE A 26 0.01 -5.13 64.67
CA ILE A 26 -0.35 -4.55 63.38
C ILE A 26 -0.78 -3.12 63.67
N THR A 27 0.13 -2.19 63.43
CA THR A 27 -0.22 -0.78 63.29
C THR A 27 -1.18 -0.71 62.10
N GLU A 28 -2.42 -0.29 62.31
CA GLU A 28 -3.32 0.08 61.22
C GLU A 28 -2.61 1.18 60.43
N LEU A 29 -2.10 0.83 59.25
CA LEU A 29 -1.64 1.79 58.27
C LEU A 29 -2.88 2.58 57.82
N ASP A 30 -2.81 3.88 58.02
CA ASP A 30 -3.82 4.85 57.66
C ASP A 30 -4.18 4.68 56.18
N SER A 31 -5.45 4.37 55.92
CA SER A 31 -6.03 4.22 54.57
C SER A 31 -6.01 5.50 53.74
N GLN A 32 -5.41 6.59 54.23
CA GLN A 32 -5.24 7.86 53.51
C GLN A 32 -3.90 8.00 52.75
N GLU A 33 -2.95 7.05 52.85
CA GLU A 33 -1.65 7.12 52.15
C GLU A 33 -1.54 6.34 50.82
N LEU A 34 -2.63 5.74 50.30
CA LEU A 34 -2.64 5.07 48.98
C LEU A 34 -3.65 5.68 48.02
N ASN A 35 -3.49 6.97 47.74
CA ASN A 35 -3.90 7.53 46.46
C ASN A 35 -2.64 7.67 45.59
N GLU A 36 -2.16 6.54 45.06
CA GLU A 36 -1.34 6.59 43.84
C GLU A 36 -2.23 7.20 42.76
N ILE A 37 -1.93 8.44 42.39
CA ILE A 37 -2.49 9.07 41.21
C ILE A 37 -1.96 8.24 40.04
N ASN A 38 -2.81 7.37 39.50
CA ASN A 38 -2.50 6.63 38.28
C ASN A 38 -2.61 7.62 37.11
N GLU A 39 -1.56 8.43 36.91
CA GLU A 39 -1.45 9.32 35.75
C GLU A 39 -1.30 8.45 34.50
N GLU A 40 -2.42 8.12 33.85
CA GLU A 40 -2.40 7.50 32.53
C GLU A 40 -1.90 8.53 31.52
N PHE A 41 -0.62 8.40 31.13
CA PHE A 41 -0.04 9.21 30.07
C PHE A 41 -0.54 8.72 28.70
N PRO A 42 -1.00 9.63 27.82
CA PRO A 42 -1.44 9.24 26.48
C PRO A 42 -0.29 8.61 25.67
N ILE A 43 -0.63 7.59 24.88
CA ILE A 43 0.27 6.96 23.93
C ILE A 43 0.23 7.75 22.62
N ASP A 44 1.40 8.11 22.08
CA ASP A 44 1.51 8.82 20.81
C ASP A 44 1.31 7.91 19.58
N GLY A 45 1.29 8.48 18.37
CA GLY A 45 1.13 7.73 17.12
C GLY A 45 2.28 6.77 16.80
N PHE A 46 3.37 6.79 17.58
CA PHE A 46 4.47 5.83 17.50
C PHE A 46 4.37 4.72 18.54
N GLY A 47 3.35 4.73 19.40
CA GLY A 47 3.13 3.70 20.42
C GLY A 47 3.98 3.90 21.67
N TYR A 48 4.42 5.13 21.94
CA TYR A 48 5.19 5.48 23.13
C TYR A 48 4.40 6.40 24.05
N SER A 49 4.58 6.21 25.36
CA SER A 49 3.93 7.04 26.38
C SER A 49 4.52 8.46 26.38
N SER A 50 3.67 9.46 26.60
CA SER A 50 4.10 10.87 26.59
C SER A 50 4.99 11.26 27.78
N ASP A 51 5.12 10.42 28.80
CA ASP A 51 6.00 10.65 29.96
C ASP A 51 7.50 10.62 29.60
N ILE A 52 7.87 9.86 28.56
CA ILE A 52 9.26 9.72 28.09
C ILE A 52 9.91 11.09 27.87
N GLY A 53 9.19 12.01 27.22
CA GLY A 53 9.78 13.26 26.78
C GLY A 53 8.94 14.03 25.79
N ILE A 54 9.49 15.15 25.36
CA ILE A 54 8.94 15.95 24.27
C ILE A 54 9.37 15.33 22.94
N LEU A 55 8.40 14.93 22.14
CA LEU A 55 8.62 14.41 20.79
C LEU A 55 9.14 15.53 19.87
N GLU A 56 10.35 15.36 19.35
CA GLU A 56 10.98 16.31 18.44
C GLU A 56 11.07 15.76 17.02
N ARG A 57 10.68 16.59 16.06
CA ARG A 57 10.80 16.29 14.63
C ARG A 57 12.14 16.76 14.09
N GLY A 58 12.92 15.84 13.54
CA GLY A 58 14.16 16.11 12.83
C GLY A 58 14.05 15.83 11.33
N GLN A 59 15.03 16.34 10.59
CA GLN A 59 15.19 16.10 9.16
C GLN A 59 16.65 15.82 8.87
N VAL A 60 16.93 14.72 8.17
CA VAL A 60 18.29 14.28 7.87
C VAL A 60 19.01 15.31 7.02
N GLN A 61 20.11 15.84 7.55
CA GLN A 61 20.95 16.83 6.88
C GLN A 61 21.91 16.17 5.87
N ALA A 62 22.50 16.99 5.00
CA ALA A 62 23.54 16.52 4.08
C ALA A 62 24.72 15.89 4.87
N ASN A 63 25.09 14.66 4.51
CA ASN A 63 26.12 13.84 5.17
C ASN A 63 25.80 13.39 6.60
N GLU A 64 24.59 13.62 7.10
CA GLU A 64 24.15 13.05 8.36
C GLU A 64 23.88 11.54 8.17
N SER A 65 24.37 10.74 9.11
CA SER A 65 24.24 9.28 9.05
C SER A 65 23.54 8.76 10.29
N LEU A 66 23.00 7.53 10.18
CA LEU A 66 22.37 6.85 11.32
C LEU A 66 23.32 6.75 12.51
N TYR A 67 24.61 6.55 12.23
CA TYR A 67 25.64 6.51 13.25
C TYR A 67 25.73 7.84 14.01
N VAL A 68 25.71 8.98 13.32
CA VAL A 68 25.78 10.31 13.94
C VAL A 68 24.57 10.53 14.83
N LEU A 69 23.36 10.29 14.33
CA LEU A 69 22.13 10.46 15.09
C LEU A 69 22.09 9.62 16.37
N LEU A 70 22.39 8.32 16.27
CA LEU A 70 22.37 7.43 17.44
C LEU A 70 23.49 7.76 18.43
N ASN A 71 24.66 8.19 17.95
CA ASN A 71 25.77 8.60 18.80
C ASN A 71 25.46 9.90 19.56
N GLU A 72 24.77 10.86 18.94
CA GLU A 72 24.27 12.07 19.61
C GLU A 72 23.24 11.77 20.71
N MET A 73 22.55 10.63 20.60
CA MET A 73 21.60 10.14 21.60
C MET A 73 22.29 9.32 22.71
N GLY A 74 23.63 9.31 22.75
CA GLY A 74 24.41 8.60 23.78
C GLY A 74 24.56 7.09 23.56
N ILE A 75 24.16 6.57 22.40
CA ILE A 75 24.21 5.13 22.12
C ILE A 75 25.65 4.73 21.75
N SER A 76 26.17 3.69 22.40
CA SER A 76 27.56 3.27 22.19
C SER A 76 27.81 2.72 20.78
N GLN A 77 29.04 2.87 20.29
CA GLN A 77 29.42 2.41 18.94
C GLN A 77 29.18 0.91 18.71
N GLN A 78 29.31 0.09 19.77
CA GLN A 78 29.07 -1.36 19.69
C GLN A 78 27.59 -1.64 19.41
N VAL A 79 26.71 -0.97 20.15
CA VAL A 79 25.25 -1.08 19.98
C VAL A 79 24.82 -0.52 18.62
N ILE A 80 25.36 0.61 18.19
CA ILE A 80 25.05 1.19 16.87
C ILE A 80 25.37 0.21 15.73
N ARG A 81 26.48 -0.55 15.84
CA ARG A 81 26.82 -1.59 14.85
C ARG A 81 25.81 -2.74 14.84
N GLN A 82 25.34 -3.17 16.01
CA GLN A 82 24.30 -4.20 16.13
C GLN A 82 22.98 -3.70 15.53
N VAL A 83 22.51 -2.52 15.93
CA VAL A 83 21.34 -1.85 15.34
C VAL A 83 21.45 -1.76 13.82
N SER A 84 22.60 -1.37 13.29
CA SER A 84 22.84 -1.26 11.85
C SER A 84 22.80 -2.61 11.12
N ASN A 85 23.13 -3.70 11.79
CA ASN A 85 23.04 -5.05 11.23
C ASN A 85 21.58 -5.54 11.25
N GLU A 86 20.90 -5.37 12.38
CA GLU A 86 19.47 -5.70 12.55
C GLU A 86 18.62 -4.95 11.53
N LEU A 87 18.82 -3.63 11.38
CA LEU A 87 18.13 -2.82 10.36
C LEU A 87 18.27 -3.39 8.94
N LYS A 88 19.47 -3.90 8.59
CA LYS A 88 19.69 -4.50 7.27
C LYS A 88 19.02 -5.86 7.14
N GLN A 89 18.97 -6.64 8.21
CA GLN A 89 18.46 -8.02 8.20
C GLN A 89 16.94 -8.09 8.35
N SER A 90 16.36 -7.35 9.30
CA SER A 90 14.94 -7.47 9.66
C SER A 90 14.02 -6.60 8.79
N VAL A 91 14.44 -5.38 8.49
CA VAL A 91 13.61 -4.39 7.75
C VAL A 91 14.23 -3.97 6.42
N GLY A 92 15.41 -4.48 6.06
CA GLY A 92 16.09 -4.16 4.80
C GLY A 92 16.56 -2.70 4.70
N PHE A 93 16.55 -1.95 5.79
CA PHE A 93 16.98 -0.57 5.88
C PHE A 93 18.50 -0.48 5.74
N ARG A 94 19.00 0.38 4.84
CA ARG A 94 20.44 0.45 4.52
C ARG A 94 21.11 1.76 4.86
N PHE A 95 20.41 2.89 4.68
CA PHE A 95 20.94 4.23 4.93
C PHE A 95 19.80 5.23 5.04
N LEU A 96 20.04 6.31 5.79
CA LEU A 96 19.19 7.49 5.82
C LEU A 96 19.36 8.28 4.52
N LYS A 97 18.24 8.76 3.98
CA LYS A 97 18.25 9.67 2.82
C LYS A 97 18.28 11.11 3.32
N GLU A 98 18.96 11.99 2.57
CA GLU A 98 18.85 13.43 2.81
C GLU A 98 17.37 13.85 2.78
N ASN A 99 17.00 14.78 3.66
CA ASN A 99 15.64 15.25 3.88
C ASN A 99 14.65 14.20 4.42
N GLN A 100 15.12 13.00 4.78
CA GLN A 100 14.28 12.03 5.44
C GLN A 100 13.87 12.53 6.82
N ILE A 101 12.60 12.36 7.17
CA ILE A 101 12.07 12.80 8.46
C ILE A 101 12.34 11.72 9.50
N TYR A 102 12.74 12.15 10.70
CA TYR A 102 12.84 11.29 11.87
C TYR A 102 12.24 11.98 13.09
N TYR A 103 11.94 11.20 14.12
CA TYR A 103 11.55 11.71 15.43
C TYR A 103 12.42 11.10 16.52
N ARG A 104 12.64 11.87 17.59
CA ARG A 104 13.33 11.47 18.82
C ARG A 104 12.66 12.11 20.01
N TYR A 105 12.81 11.51 21.19
CA TYR A 105 12.21 12.02 22.42
C TYR A 105 13.27 12.75 23.23
N ARG A 106 13.12 14.07 23.39
CA ARG A 106 13.94 14.84 24.33
C ARG A 106 13.39 14.61 25.73
N LEU A 107 14.21 14.04 26.61
CA LEU A 107 13.79 13.68 27.97
C LEU A 107 13.32 14.92 28.74
N HIS A 108 12.25 14.80 29.53
CA HIS A 108 11.78 15.89 30.39
C HIS A 108 12.86 16.38 31.38
N ASN A 109 13.68 15.45 31.87
CA ASN A 109 14.79 15.69 32.79
C ASN A 109 16.15 15.66 32.07
N SER A 110 16.24 16.21 30.86
CA SER A 110 17.46 16.14 30.03
C SER A 110 18.66 16.80 30.72
N THR A 111 19.80 16.11 30.77
CA THR A 111 21.11 16.69 31.09
C THR A 111 21.96 16.78 29.80
N PRO A 112 23.11 17.49 29.80
CA PRO A 112 24.04 17.47 28.67
C PRO A 112 24.51 16.05 28.29
N GLU A 113 24.56 15.14 29.26
CA GLU A 113 25.01 13.75 29.10
C GLU A 113 23.89 12.80 28.65
N ALA A 114 22.63 13.11 28.99
CA ALA A 114 21.44 12.31 28.66
C ALA A 114 20.34 13.21 28.11
N HIS A 115 20.52 13.65 26.87
CA HIS A 115 19.63 14.64 26.25
C HIS A 115 18.39 14.00 25.60
N TYR A 116 18.53 12.80 25.02
CA TYR A 116 17.46 12.07 24.32
C TYR A 116 17.27 10.68 24.91
N ALA A 117 16.04 10.17 24.85
CA ALA A 117 15.79 8.74 25.02
C ALA A 117 16.48 7.98 23.88
N PRO A 118 16.96 6.74 24.08
CA PRO A 118 17.58 5.93 23.03
C PRO A 118 16.53 5.33 22.08
N ILE A 119 15.57 6.15 21.64
CA ILE A 119 14.46 5.80 20.76
C ILE A 119 14.49 6.75 19.56
N LEU A 120 14.72 6.19 18.37
CA LEU A 120 14.72 6.89 17.09
C LEU A 120 13.63 6.31 16.20
N ILE A 121 12.77 7.18 15.69
CA ILE A 121 11.73 6.84 14.73
C ILE A 121 12.12 7.36 13.37
N ILE A 122 12.33 6.47 12.40
CA ILE A 122 12.73 6.82 11.04
C ILE A 122 11.52 6.71 10.13
N MET A 123 11.02 7.83 9.60
CA MET A 123 9.84 7.80 8.72
C MET A 123 10.21 7.27 7.34
N GLU A 124 9.44 6.31 6.84
CA GLU A 124 9.53 5.79 5.46
C GLU A 124 8.46 6.40 4.56
N SER A 125 7.36 6.87 5.16
CA SER A 125 6.26 7.61 4.53
C SER A 125 5.54 8.42 5.60
N ASN A 126 4.37 9.00 5.31
CA ASN A 126 3.61 9.77 6.31
C ASN A 126 3.05 8.89 7.45
N ILE A 127 2.88 7.59 7.22
CA ILE A 127 2.34 6.63 8.21
C ILE A 127 3.29 5.51 8.56
N ARG A 128 4.14 5.03 7.64
CA ARG A 128 5.10 3.94 7.92
C ARG A 128 6.41 4.48 8.44
N PHE A 129 6.97 3.78 9.41
CA PHE A 129 8.23 4.13 10.04
C PHE A 129 8.95 2.89 10.57
N VAL A 130 10.24 3.05 10.84
CA VAL A 130 11.06 2.06 11.54
C VAL A 130 11.38 2.59 12.93
N LYS A 131 11.11 1.79 13.95
CA LYS A 131 11.55 2.02 15.32
C LYS A 131 12.95 1.46 15.51
N VAL A 132 13.81 2.27 16.09
CA VAL A 132 15.07 1.85 16.71
C VAL A 132 14.95 2.22 18.18
N ASP A 133 14.76 1.22 19.02
CA ASP A 133 14.59 1.40 20.46
C ASP A 133 15.65 0.58 21.18
N VAL A 134 16.46 1.27 21.99
CA VAL A 134 17.56 0.66 22.75
C VAL A 134 17.38 0.87 24.26
N THR A 135 16.15 1.09 24.72
CA THR A 135 15.84 1.29 26.14
C THR A 135 16.05 0.01 26.95
N ASP A 136 15.51 -1.12 26.49
CA ASP A 136 15.61 -2.44 27.13
C ASP A 136 16.05 -3.51 26.10
N GLY A 137 17.31 -3.42 25.69
CA GLY A 137 17.86 -4.22 24.57
C GLY A 137 17.56 -3.60 23.21
N ILE A 138 17.98 -4.25 22.12
CA ILE A 138 17.84 -3.71 20.77
C ILE A 138 16.53 -4.18 20.14
N LEU A 139 15.60 -3.26 19.95
CA LEU A 139 14.39 -3.46 19.17
C LEU A 139 14.48 -2.67 17.85
N VAL A 140 14.39 -3.39 16.74
CA VAL A 140 14.28 -2.82 15.40
C VAL A 140 13.04 -3.37 14.73
N GLN A 141 12.06 -2.51 14.48
CA GLN A 141 10.75 -2.94 13.98
C GLN A 141 10.18 -1.95 12.97
N ALA A 142 9.72 -2.45 11.82
CA ALA A 142 8.87 -1.68 10.92
C ALA A 142 7.44 -1.64 11.49
N SER A 143 6.85 -0.45 11.54
CA SER A 143 5.51 -0.22 12.06
C SER A 143 4.82 0.89 11.26
N ALA A 144 3.55 1.14 11.56
CA ALA A 144 2.78 2.21 10.97
C ALA A 144 1.93 2.90 12.03
N LYS A 145 1.68 4.19 11.84
CA LYS A 145 0.78 4.95 12.69
C LYS A 145 -0.61 4.31 12.60
N PRO A 146 -1.38 4.29 13.70
CA PRO A 146 -2.78 3.90 13.64
C PRO A 146 -3.51 4.71 12.56
N ILE A 147 -4.30 4.01 11.75
CA ILE A 147 -5.15 4.62 10.74
C ILE A 147 -6.61 4.39 11.10
N GLU A 148 -7.39 5.45 11.03
CA GLU A 148 -8.84 5.42 11.00
C GLU A 148 -9.27 5.37 9.52
N ILE A 149 -10.21 4.49 9.19
CA ILE A 149 -10.81 4.44 7.86
C ILE A 149 -12.15 5.17 7.93
N ARG A 150 -12.31 6.24 7.15
CA ARG A 150 -13.61 6.92 6.97
C ARG A 150 -14.12 6.71 5.56
N PHE A 151 -15.40 6.40 5.44
CA PHE A 151 -16.06 6.32 4.13
C PHE A 151 -16.51 7.72 3.70
N ARG A 152 -16.07 8.15 2.52
CA ARG A 152 -16.42 9.45 1.94
C ARG A 152 -17.19 9.24 0.65
N GLN A 153 -18.09 10.17 0.38
CA GLN A 153 -18.79 10.26 -0.90
C GLN A 153 -18.33 11.53 -1.62
N VAL A 154 -18.17 11.43 -2.94
CA VAL A 154 -17.95 12.57 -3.82
C VAL A 154 -18.87 12.48 -5.03
N LYS A 155 -19.31 13.62 -5.56
CA LYS A 155 -20.03 13.71 -6.83
C LYS A 155 -19.74 15.04 -7.51
N GLY A 156 -19.79 15.09 -8.83
CA GLY A 156 -19.52 16.34 -9.54
C GLY A 156 -19.75 16.26 -11.04
N LEU A 157 -19.58 17.42 -11.65
CA LEU A 157 -19.53 17.62 -13.09
C LEU A 157 -18.10 17.97 -13.47
N ILE A 158 -17.60 17.40 -14.56
CA ILE A 158 -16.32 17.80 -15.12
C ILE A 158 -16.49 19.18 -15.77
N GLU A 159 -15.80 20.20 -15.27
CA GLU A 159 -15.72 21.52 -15.92
C GLU A 159 -14.43 21.71 -16.72
N SER A 160 -13.33 21.20 -16.16
CA SER A 160 -11.95 21.26 -16.68
C SER A 160 -11.28 19.88 -16.60
N SER A 161 -11.15 19.32 -15.40
CA SER A 161 -10.57 17.99 -15.15
C SER A 161 -11.16 17.35 -13.89
N LEU A 162 -11.07 16.02 -13.81
CA LEU A 162 -11.47 15.28 -12.61
C LEU A 162 -10.65 15.71 -11.38
N TYR A 163 -9.36 15.95 -11.56
CA TYR A 163 -8.46 16.39 -10.49
C TYR A 163 -8.91 17.71 -9.86
N GLU A 164 -9.14 18.74 -10.67
CA GLU A 164 -9.57 20.06 -10.16
C GLU A 164 -10.96 20.00 -9.51
N SER A 165 -11.86 19.20 -10.07
CA SER A 165 -13.21 18.99 -9.51
C SER A 165 -13.18 18.33 -8.13
N LEU A 166 -12.22 17.44 -7.86
CA LEU A 166 -12.04 16.80 -6.56
C LEU A 166 -11.40 17.74 -5.53
N ILE A 167 -10.31 18.40 -5.90
CA ILE A 167 -9.57 19.32 -5.00
C ILE A 167 -10.45 20.49 -4.57
N SER A 168 -11.22 21.08 -5.48
CA SER A 168 -12.13 22.20 -5.18
C SER A 168 -13.23 21.85 -4.17
N GLN A 169 -13.54 20.56 -4.02
CA GLN A 169 -14.50 20.03 -3.05
C GLN A 169 -13.83 19.50 -1.76
N GLY A 170 -12.52 19.69 -1.60
CA GLY A 170 -11.77 19.26 -0.42
C GLY A 170 -11.48 17.76 -0.37
N HIS A 171 -11.56 17.05 -1.50
CA HIS A 171 -11.16 15.65 -1.61
C HIS A 171 -9.71 15.52 -2.04
N SER A 172 -9.05 14.44 -1.63
CA SER A 172 -7.67 14.15 -2.06
C SER A 172 -7.59 13.88 -3.56
N ALA A 173 -6.52 14.35 -4.20
CA ALA A 173 -6.15 14.01 -5.56
C ALA A 173 -6.06 12.49 -5.82
N GLY A 174 -5.74 11.71 -4.77
CA GLY A 174 -5.65 10.26 -4.86
C GLY A 174 -6.95 9.61 -5.34
N VAL A 175 -8.10 10.18 -4.97
CA VAL A 175 -9.42 9.69 -5.42
C VAL A 175 -9.52 9.74 -6.95
N GLY A 176 -9.00 10.80 -7.56
CA GLY A 176 -9.01 10.95 -9.02
C GLY A 176 -8.12 9.91 -9.71
N MET A 177 -7.01 9.55 -9.07
CA MET A 177 -6.14 8.47 -9.55
C MET A 177 -6.85 7.12 -9.47
N GLU A 178 -7.47 6.79 -8.33
CA GLU A 178 -8.21 5.53 -8.14
C GLU A 178 -9.38 5.40 -9.13
N LEU A 179 -10.14 6.48 -9.36
CA LEU A 179 -11.22 6.47 -10.36
C LEU A 179 -10.71 6.32 -11.80
N SER A 180 -9.59 6.96 -12.11
CA SER A 180 -8.94 6.81 -13.42
C SER A 180 -8.41 5.38 -13.61
N GLU A 181 -7.88 4.76 -12.55
CA GLU A 181 -7.46 3.36 -12.49
C GLU A 181 -8.61 2.40 -12.76
N LEU A 182 -9.72 2.63 -12.06
CA LEU A 182 -10.90 1.80 -12.09
C LEU A 182 -11.52 1.71 -13.49
N PHE A 183 -11.68 2.86 -14.15
CA PHE A 183 -12.33 2.96 -15.45
C PHE A 183 -11.35 3.04 -16.63
N ALA A 184 -10.05 2.81 -16.42
CA ALA A 184 -9.00 3.03 -17.43
C ALA A 184 -9.29 2.32 -18.77
N TRP A 185 -9.91 1.13 -18.73
CA TRP A 185 -10.24 0.33 -19.92
C TRP A 185 -11.49 0.79 -20.67
N GLN A 186 -12.33 1.59 -20.01
CA GLN A 186 -13.65 1.99 -20.50
C GLN A 186 -13.69 3.48 -20.90
N ILE A 187 -12.85 4.31 -20.28
CA ILE A 187 -12.83 5.77 -20.43
C ILE A 187 -11.38 6.25 -20.61
N ASP A 188 -11.16 7.13 -21.58
CA ASP A 188 -9.90 7.87 -21.72
C ASP A 188 -9.97 9.17 -20.90
N PHE A 189 -9.37 9.15 -19.69
CA PHE A 189 -9.39 10.29 -18.77
C PHE A 189 -8.58 11.51 -19.26
N PHE A 190 -7.76 11.36 -20.31
CA PHE A 190 -7.13 12.51 -20.98
C PHE A 190 -8.10 13.25 -21.91
N ARG A 191 -9.26 12.66 -22.20
CA ARG A 191 -10.29 13.19 -23.10
C ARG A 191 -11.66 13.28 -22.44
N LEU A 192 -11.71 13.68 -21.17
CA LEU A 192 -12.97 14.01 -20.51
C LEU A 192 -13.58 15.28 -21.11
N TYR A 193 -14.91 15.32 -21.19
CA TYR A 193 -15.64 16.46 -21.72
C TYR A 193 -16.31 17.25 -20.60
N ARG A 194 -16.44 18.56 -20.82
CA ARG A 194 -17.25 19.40 -19.93
C ARG A 194 -18.68 18.84 -19.87
N GLY A 195 -19.19 18.62 -18.67
CA GLY A 195 -20.52 18.07 -18.40
C GLY A 195 -20.55 16.56 -18.15
N ASP A 196 -19.43 15.83 -18.33
CA ASP A 196 -19.31 14.46 -17.84
C ASP A 196 -19.59 14.44 -16.32
N LYS A 197 -20.25 13.40 -15.84
CA LYS A 197 -20.65 13.27 -14.42
C LYS A 197 -19.86 12.17 -13.75
N TYR A 198 -19.56 12.37 -12.48
CA TYR A 198 -18.99 11.31 -11.67
C TYR A 198 -19.59 11.31 -10.27
N ARG A 199 -19.62 10.13 -9.67
CA ARG A 199 -19.90 9.93 -8.24
C ARG A 199 -19.17 8.71 -7.75
N ALA A 200 -18.67 8.77 -6.52
CA ALA A 200 -17.93 7.67 -5.92
C ALA A 200 -18.11 7.63 -4.41
N ILE A 201 -18.05 6.43 -3.86
CA ILE A 201 -17.89 6.14 -2.43
C ILE A 201 -16.53 5.47 -2.28
N TYR A 202 -15.70 5.98 -1.38
CA TYR A 202 -14.32 5.55 -1.25
C TYR A 202 -13.85 5.61 0.22
N GLU A 203 -12.78 4.89 0.50
CA GLU A 203 -12.12 4.89 1.81
C GLU A 203 -11.11 6.05 1.91
N GLU A 204 -11.16 6.79 3.00
CA GLU A 204 -10.20 7.84 3.33
C GLU A 204 -9.43 7.41 4.59
N PHE A 205 -8.10 7.35 4.48
CA PHE A 205 -7.25 6.98 5.59
C PHE A 205 -6.85 8.22 6.36
N ILE A 206 -7.11 8.21 7.66
CA ILE A 206 -6.86 9.33 8.57
C ILE A 206 -5.93 8.86 9.67
N SER A 207 -4.91 9.65 9.97
CA SER A 207 -4.01 9.39 11.09
C SER A 207 -3.78 10.70 11.82
N GLU A 208 -3.94 10.69 13.15
CA GLU A 208 -3.80 11.88 13.99
C GLU A 208 -4.67 13.07 13.55
N GLY A 209 -5.86 12.80 12.99
CA GLY A 209 -6.80 13.82 12.51
C GLY A 209 -6.56 14.32 11.09
N GLU A 210 -5.46 13.93 10.45
CA GLU A 210 -5.07 14.35 9.10
C GLU A 210 -5.32 13.25 8.06
N VAL A 211 -5.70 13.63 6.84
CA VAL A 211 -5.86 12.69 5.72
C VAL A 211 -4.48 12.27 5.21
N VAL A 212 -4.15 10.99 5.38
CA VAL A 212 -2.85 10.41 5.03
C VAL A 212 -2.89 9.58 3.76
N GLY A 213 -4.07 9.25 3.26
CA GLY A 213 -4.22 8.48 2.03
C GLY A 213 -5.67 8.26 1.62
N VAL A 214 -5.81 7.62 0.47
CA VAL A 214 -7.08 7.16 -0.09
C VAL A 214 -6.96 5.64 -0.20
N GLY A 215 -7.96 4.93 0.28
CA GLY A 215 -8.09 3.49 0.16
C GLY A 215 -8.88 3.10 -1.07
N ARG A 216 -9.64 2.01 -0.95
CA ARG A 216 -10.39 1.43 -2.07
C ARG A 216 -11.58 2.32 -2.44
N VAL A 217 -11.93 2.33 -3.72
CA VAL A 217 -13.22 2.81 -4.18
C VAL A 217 -14.22 1.68 -3.94
N LEU A 218 -15.29 1.91 -3.20
CA LEU A 218 -16.30 0.87 -2.93
C LEU A 218 -17.33 0.80 -4.04
N ALA A 219 -17.71 1.96 -4.56
CA ALA A 219 -18.57 2.06 -5.73
C ALA A 219 -18.32 3.36 -6.45
N ALA A 220 -18.42 3.33 -7.78
CA ALA A 220 -18.34 4.54 -8.59
C ALA A 220 -19.24 4.44 -9.81
N GLU A 221 -19.70 5.61 -10.25
CA GLU A 221 -20.37 5.79 -11.52
C GLU A 221 -19.74 6.98 -12.25
N PHE A 222 -19.49 6.78 -13.53
CA PHE A 222 -19.03 7.82 -14.44
C PHE A 222 -19.97 7.87 -15.64
N VAL A 223 -20.50 9.04 -15.97
CA VAL A 223 -21.26 9.25 -17.21
C VAL A 223 -20.37 10.03 -18.16
N HIS A 224 -19.83 9.33 -19.16
CA HIS A 224 -18.97 9.91 -20.18
C HIS A 224 -19.66 9.84 -21.54
N GLN A 225 -19.81 10.98 -22.22
CA GLN A 225 -20.52 11.06 -23.52
C GLN A 225 -21.93 10.43 -23.49
N ASN A 226 -22.72 10.70 -22.44
CA ASN A 226 -24.05 10.13 -22.20
C ASN A 226 -24.10 8.60 -21.99
N ARG A 227 -22.95 7.94 -21.83
CA ARG A 227 -22.89 6.52 -21.50
C ARG A 227 -22.52 6.33 -20.02
N PRO A 228 -23.31 5.59 -19.23
CA PRO A 228 -22.95 5.27 -17.86
C PRO A 228 -21.93 4.13 -17.82
N TYR A 229 -20.98 4.26 -16.90
CA TYR A 229 -20.00 3.26 -16.52
C TYR A 229 -20.06 3.11 -15.02
N GLN A 230 -20.25 1.89 -14.53
CA GLN A 230 -20.42 1.60 -13.11
C GLN A 230 -19.42 0.56 -12.66
N ALA A 231 -19.00 0.68 -11.41
CA ALA A 231 -18.03 -0.18 -10.79
C ALA A 231 -18.40 -0.37 -9.33
N PHE A 232 -18.44 -1.62 -8.87
CA PHE A 232 -18.70 -2.01 -7.50
C PHE A 232 -17.60 -2.94 -7.03
N TYR A 233 -16.97 -2.59 -5.91
CA TYR A 233 -16.01 -3.46 -5.25
C TYR A 233 -16.76 -4.57 -4.51
N TYR A 234 -16.29 -5.80 -4.67
CA TYR A 234 -16.82 -6.97 -3.98
C TYR A 234 -15.67 -7.89 -3.59
N GLU A 235 -15.75 -8.46 -2.38
CA GLU A 235 -14.76 -9.36 -1.81
C GLU A 235 -15.46 -10.45 -0.99
N ASP A 236 -15.07 -11.70 -1.22
CA ASP A 236 -15.44 -12.86 -0.41
C ASP A 236 -14.22 -13.80 -0.23
N SER A 237 -14.43 -14.97 0.39
CA SER A 237 -13.36 -15.94 0.65
C SER A 237 -12.66 -16.51 -0.60
N GLN A 238 -13.25 -16.37 -1.79
CA GLN A 238 -12.77 -16.96 -3.05
C GLN A 238 -12.33 -15.91 -4.07
N GLN A 239 -12.93 -14.72 -4.07
CA GLN A 239 -12.74 -13.71 -5.10
C GLN A 239 -12.82 -12.29 -4.55
N GLN A 240 -12.07 -11.37 -5.15
CA GLN A 240 -12.09 -9.95 -4.81
C GLN A 240 -11.83 -9.07 -6.03
N GLY A 241 -12.46 -7.88 -6.06
CA GLY A 241 -12.20 -6.78 -6.99
C GLY A 241 -13.46 -6.12 -7.55
N TYR A 242 -13.41 -5.60 -8.77
CA TYR A 242 -14.39 -4.66 -9.32
C TYR A 242 -15.25 -5.18 -10.47
N TYR A 243 -16.56 -5.08 -10.27
CA TYR A 243 -17.57 -5.60 -11.18
C TYR A 243 -18.56 -4.51 -11.63
N ASP A 244 -19.16 -4.68 -12.80
CA ASP A 244 -20.31 -3.89 -13.23
C ASP A 244 -21.59 -4.32 -12.49
N ALA A 245 -22.70 -3.63 -12.71
CA ALA A 245 -23.96 -3.90 -12.03
C ALA A 245 -24.49 -5.33 -12.27
N GLU A 246 -24.06 -5.99 -13.36
CA GLU A 246 -24.43 -7.35 -13.72
C GLU A 246 -23.45 -8.41 -13.19
N GLY A 247 -22.36 -8.00 -12.54
CA GLY A 247 -21.36 -8.89 -11.96
C GLY A 247 -20.26 -9.31 -12.93
N ASN A 248 -20.08 -8.61 -14.05
CA ASN A 248 -18.93 -8.83 -14.95
C ASN A 248 -17.74 -8.01 -14.47
N GLY A 249 -16.55 -8.61 -14.47
CA GLY A 249 -15.32 -7.89 -14.14
C GLY A 249 -15.08 -6.73 -15.11
N ILE A 250 -14.90 -5.51 -14.59
CA ILE A 250 -14.72 -4.32 -15.45
C ILE A 250 -13.27 -4.11 -15.87
N GLN A 251 -12.33 -4.71 -15.13
CA GLN A 251 -10.91 -4.63 -15.43
C GLN A 251 -10.49 -5.87 -16.21
N LYS A 252 -10.17 -5.69 -17.50
CA LYS A 252 -9.67 -6.78 -18.33
C LYS A 252 -8.30 -7.24 -17.86
N ALA A 253 -8.18 -8.54 -17.62
CA ALA A 253 -6.92 -9.18 -17.25
C ALA A 253 -5.85 -8.90 -18.31
N LEU A 254 -4.69 -8.38 -17.90
CA LEU A 254 -3.46 -8.54 -18.67
C LEU A 254 -2.86 -9.91 -18.36
N LEU A 255 -2.37 -10.62 -19.37
CA LEU A 255 -1.58 -11.83 -19.17
C LEU A 255 -0.31 -11.46 -18.38
N LYS A 256 0.04 -12.28 -17.39
CA LYS A 256 1.25 -12.08 -16.57
C LYS A 256 2.54 -12.19 -17.38
N ALA A 257 2.53 -12.89 -18.51
CA ALA A 257 3.69 -13.09 -19.36
C ALA A 257 3.33 -13.03 -20.86
N PRO A 258 4.26 -12.58 -21.71
CA PRO A 258 4.04 -12.40 -23.14
C PRO A 258 4.25 -13.68 -23.97
N PHE A 259 3.97 -14.85 -23.38
CA PHE A 259 4.14 -16.17 -24.00
C PHE A 259 2.94 -17.07 -23.71
N LYS A 260 2.64 -17.97 -24.65
CA LYS A 260 1.61 -19.02 -24.45
C LYS A 260 2.06 -20.12 -23.48
N TYR A 261 3.37 -20.27 -23.26
CA TYR A 261 3.97 -21.29 -22.41
C TYR A 261 5.04 -20.66 -21.51
N ASN A 262 5.29 -21.27 -20.35
CA ASN A 262 6.27 -20.78 -19.39
C ASN A 262 7.68 -20.69 -20.02
N GLN A 263 8.28 -19.50 -19.93
CA GLN A 263 9.68 -19.26 -20.30
C GLN A 263 10.49 -18.95 -19.05
N ARG A 264 11.77 -19.35 -19.07
CA ARG A 264 12.68 -19.08 -17.94
C ARG A 264 13.03 -17.59 -17.88
N ILE A 265 12.81 -16.97 -16.73
CA ILE A 265 13.31 -15.62 -16.46
C ILE A 265 14.83 -15.70 -16.32
N SER A 266 15.56 -15.07 -17.23
CA SER A 266 17.02 -14.96 -17.18
C SER A 266 17.49 -13.76 -16.39
N SER A 267 16.68 -12.68 -16.33
CA SER A 267 16.95 -11.52 -15.49
C SER A 267 15.65 -10.86 -15.05
N SER A 268 15.49 -10.64 -13.75
CA SER A 268 14.29 -10.01 -13.18
C SER A 268 14.37 -8.49 -13.24
N PHE A 269 13.20 -7.84 -13.17
CA PHE A 269 13.08 -6.41 -12.96
C PHE A 269 13.81 -5.99 -11.67
N ASN A 270 14.71 -5.00 -11.76
CA ASN A 270 15.50 -4.55 -10.62
C ASN A 270 16.05 -3.13 -10.84
N TYR A 271 15.43 -2.13 -10.18
CA TYR A 271 15.90 -0.75 -10.19
C TYR A 271 17.32 -0.56 -9.61
N ASN A 272 17.80 -1.51 -8.80
CA ASN A 272 19.05 -1.43 -8.08
C ASN A 272 20.13 -2.39 -8.59
N ARG A 273 19.96 -2.96 -9.81
CA ARG A 273 20.91 -3.91 -10.41
C ARG A 273 22.30 -3.29 -10.53
N PHE A 274 23.28 -3.92 -9.88
CA PHE A 274 24.68 -3.52 -9.92
C PHE A 274 25.36 -4.12 -11.15
N HIS A 275 25.97 -3.29 -12.01
CA HIS A 275 26.72 -3.75 -13.17
C HIS A 275 28.17 -4.04 -12.78
N PRO A 276 28.62 -5.31 -12.70
CA PRO A 276 29.90 -5.67 -12.10
C PRO A 276 31.11 -5.08 -12.84
N VAL A 277 31.01 -4.90 -14.17
CA VAL A 277 32.09 -4.33 -15.00
C VAL A 277 32.16 -2.79 -14.92
N LEU A 278 31.01 -2.12 -14.81
CA LEU A 278 30.94 -0.64 -14.83
C LEU A 278 30.95 -0.06 -13.42
N LYS A 279 30.85 -0.92 -12.39
CA LYS A 279 30.74 -0.57 -10.97
C LYS A 279 29.65 0.48 -10.67
N GLN A 280 28.59 0.51 -11.49
CA GLN A 280 27.48 1.44 -11.40
C GLN A 280 26.15 0.68 -11.28
N ARG A 281 25.16 1.30 -10.65
CA ARG A 281 23.79 0.79 -10.64
C ARG A 281 23.10 1.17 -11.94
N ILE A 282 22.74 0.17 -12.73
CA ILE A 282 22.01 0.36 -13.98
C ILE A 282 20.68 -0.39 -13.83
N PRO A 283 19.55 0.33 -13.67
CA PRO A 283 18.26 -0.30 -13.45
C PRO A 283 17.92 -1.21 -14.62
N HIS A 284 17.40 -2.39 -14.29
CA HIS A 284 16.76 -3.28 -15.24
C HIS A 284 15.25 -3.05 -15.17
N THR A 285 14.73 -2.22 -16.07
CA THR A 285 13.32 -1.78 -16.07
C THR A 285 12.41 -2.72 -16.84
N GLY A 286 12.71 -4.02 -16.82
CA GLY A 286 11.93 -5.05 -17.50
C GLY A 286 12.28 -6.43 -16.95
N THR A 287 11.63 -7.45 -17.50
CA THR A 287 11.91 -8.85 -17.22
C THR A 287 12.45 -9.48 -18.49
N ASP A 288 13.62 -10.11 -18.39
CA ASP A 288 14.24 -10.82 -19.50
C ASP A 288 13.82 -12.29 -19.47
N TYR A 289 13.21 -12.75 -20.55
CA TYR A 289 12.83 -14.13 -20.75
C TYR A 289 13.77 -14.78 -21.76
N ALA A 290 14.53 -15.78 -21.32
CA ALA A 290 15.34 -16.60 -22.22
C ALA A 290 14.43 -17.58 -22.96
N ALA A 291 14.44 -17.52 -24.29
CA ALA A 291 13.68 -18.41 -25.15
C ALA A 291 14.41 -18.61 -26.50
N PRO A 292 14.17 -19.72 -27.22
CA PRO A 292 14.78 -19.95 -28.53
C PRO A 292 14.52 -18.81 -29.52
N LEU A 293 15.47 -18.60 -30.44
CA LEU A 293 15.35 -17.62 -31.52
C LEU A 293 14.10 -17.93 -32.35
N GLY A 294 13.25 -16.93 -32.61
CA GLY A 294 12.02 -17.11 -33.37
C GLY A 294 10.80 -17.52 -32.55
N THR A 295 10.92 -17.71 -31.23
CA THR A 295 9.77 -18.02 -30.36
C THR A 295 8.69 -16.94 -30.50
N PRO A 296 7.41 -17.27 -30.76
CA PRO A 296 6.35 -16.28 -30.86
C PRO A 296 6.15 -15.49 -29.57
N VAL A 297 6.07 -14.17 -29.69
CA VAL A 297 5.76 -13.22 -28.62
C VAL A 297 4.34 -12.72 -28.83
N ILE A 298 3.53 -12.73 -27.77
CA ILE A 298 2.11 -12.34 -27.83
C ILE A 298 1.82 -11.04 -27.08
N ALA A 299 0.79 -10.32 -27.52
CA ALA A 299 0.23 -9.20 -26.78
C ALA A 299 -0.37 -9.71 -25.46
N VAL A 300 -0.01 -9.08 -24.34
CA VAL A 300 -0.54 -9.47 -23.02
C VAL A 300 -1.95 -8.96 -22.78
N GLY A 301 -2.45 -8.05 -23.60
CA GLY A 301 -3.78 -7.47 -23.49
C GLY A 301 -4.22 -6.88 -24.82
N ASP A 302 -5.52 -6.58 -24.92
CA ASP A 302 -6.04 -5.74 -26.00
C ASP A 302 -5.33 -4.37 -26.00
N GLY A 303 -5.13 -3.77 -27.16
CA GLY A 303 -4.53 -2.44 -27.25
C GLY A 303 -4.13 -2.01 -28.66
N GLU A 304 -3.53 -0.84 -28.78
CA GLU A 304 -3.02 -0.28 -30.03
C GLU A 304 -1.49 -0.33 -30.07
N ILE A 305 -0.91 -0.76 -31.19
CA ILE A 305 0.53 -0.67 -31.44
C ILE A 305 0.92 0.82 -31.59
N ILE A 306 1.61 1.38 -30.60
CA ILE A 306 2.09 2.77 -30.65
C ILE A 306 3.51 2.90 -31.23
N GLU A 307 4.27 1.81 -31.23
CA GLU A 307 5.58 1.72 -31.88
C GLU A 307 5.82 0.30 -32.43
N SER A 308 6.34 0.21 -33.65
CA SER A 308 6.84 -1.04 -34.27
C SER A 308 7.96 -0.66 -35.25
N ARG A 309 9.21 -0.78 -34.82
CA ARG A 309 10.41 -0.38 -35.60
C ARG A 309 11.71 -0.85 -34.96
N TYR A 310 12.82 -0.70 -35.68
CA TYR A 310 14.16 -0.82 -35.10
C TYR A 310 14.55 0.46 -34.33
N ARG A 311 15.03 0.33 -33.08
CA ARG A 311 15.35 1.44 -32.17
C ARG A 311 16.68 1.24 -31.43
N GLY A 312 17.80 1.35 -32.15
CA GLY A 312 19.14 1.43 -31.57
C GLY A 312 19.44 0.25 -30.64
N VAL A 313 19.81 0.54 -29.39
CA VAL A 313 20.14 -0.47 -28.37
C VAL A 313 19.01 -1.44 -28.06
N ASN A 314 17.75 -1.02 -28.29
CA ASN A 314 16.57 -1.85 -28.04
C ASN A 314 16.32 -2.89 -29.13
N GLY A 315 16.99 -2.78 -30.28
CA GLY A 315 16.73 -3.62 -31.44
C GLY A 315 15.36 -3.37 -32.05
N ASN A 316 14.76 -4.41 -32.64
CA ASN A 316 13.35 -4.35 -33.05
C ASN A 316 12.48 -4.32 -31.80
N ILE A 317 11.66 -3.26 -31.72
CA ILE A 317 10.75 -3.03 -30.61
C ILE A 317 9.31 -2.97 -31.11
N VAL A 318 8.42 -3.57 -30.33
CA VAL A 318 6.98 -3.29 -30.36
C VAL A 318 6.59 -2.63 -29.03
N GLN A 319 5.80 -1.56 -29.07
CA GLN A 319 5.14 -1.00 -27.89
C GLN A 319 3.62 -0.98 -28.11
N ILE A 320 2.88 -1.39 -27.08
CA ILE A 320 1.41 -1.49 -27.11
C ILE A 320 0.84 -0.61 -26.02
N GLN A 321 -0.02 0.34 -26.38
CA GLN A 321 -0.85 1.07 -25.43
C GLN A 321 -2.12 0.25 -25.21
N HIS A 322 -2.32 -0.25 -23.99
CA HIS A 322 -3.49 -1.06 -23.68
C HIS A 322 -4.70 -0.18 -23.33
N ASN A 323 -4.46 0.85 -22.51
CA ASN A 323 -5.46 1.83 -22.09
C ASN A 323 -4.77 3.11 -21.59
N GLY A 324 -5.46 4.04 -20.92
CA GLY A 324 -4.85 5.28 -20.39
C GLY A 324 -3.71 5.06 -19.36
N MET A 325 -3.58 3.85 -18.82
CA MET A 325 -2.70 3.51 -17.71
C MET A 325 -1.55 2.56 -18.08
N TYR A 326 -1.90 1.48 -18.76
CA TYR A 326 -1.02 0.35 -19.01
C TYR A 326 -0.47 0.41 -20.42
N LYS A 327 0.84 0.24 -20.51
CA LYS A 327 1.57 0.08 -21.76
C LYS A 327 2.57 -1.05 -21.58
N THR A 328 2.88 -1.74 -22.67
CA THR A 328 3.93 -2.75 -22.69
C THR A 328 4.94 -2.49 -23.79
N ALA A 329 6.17 -2.97 -23.59
CA ALA A 329 7.24 -2.93 -24.58
C ALA A 329 7.92 -4.28 -24.70
N TYR A 330 8.23 -4.65 -25.94
CA TYR A 330 8.77 -5.94 -26.33
C TYR A 330 10.01 -5.69 -27.19
N LEU A 331 11.19 -5.94 -26.63
CA LEU A 331 12.46 -5.53 -27.21
C LEU A 331 13.25 -6.73 -27.76
N HIS A 332 14.30 -6.42 -28.50
CA HIS A 332 15.26 -7.38 -29.05
C HIS A 332 14.66 -8.39 -30.05
N LEU A 333 13.48 -8.09 -30.60
CA LEU A 333 12.75 -9.01 -31.49
C LEU A 333 13.56 -9.36 -32.74
N ASN A 334 13.41 -10.58 -33.25
CA ASN A 334 14.02 -10.99 -34.51
C ASN A 334 13.26 -10.40 -35.72
N GLY A 335 11.96 -10.19 -35.54
CA GLY A 335 11.06 -9.61 -36.53
C GLY A 335 9.67 -9.38 -35.93
N PHE A 336 8.84 -8.67 -36.69
CA PHE A 336 7.47 -8.33 -36.30
C PHE A 336 6.48 -9.42 -36.74
N GLY A 337 5.37 -9.55 -36.02
CA GLY A 337 4.28 -10.43 -36.42
C GLY A 337 3.59 -9.92 -37.70
N PRO A 338 2.83 -10.77 -38.40
CA PRO A 338 2.10 -10.36 -39.60
C PRO A 338 1.18 -9.16 -39.34
N GLY A 339 1.33 -8.10 -40.14
CA GLY A 339 0.50 -6.89 -40.04
C GLY A 339 0.81 -5.96 -38.86
N ILE A 340 1.83 -6.25 -38.05
CA ILE A 340 2.17 -5.47 -36.87
C ILE A 340 2.92 -4.19 -37.24
N LYS A 341 2.21 -3.07 -37.22
CA LYS A 341 2.72 -1.72 -37.48
C LYS A 341 2.01 -0.70 -36.57
N LYS A 342 2.59 0.49 -36.44
CA LYS A 342 1.98 1.58 -35.66
C LYS A 342 0.53 1.85 -36.10
N GLY A 343 -0.37 2.03 -35.14
CA GLY A 343 -1.80 2.28 -35.33
C GLY A 343 -2.67 1.02 -35.41
N VAL A 344 -2.10 -0.18 -35.44
CA VAL A 344 -2.87 -1.43 -35.52
C VAL A 344 -3.43 -1.79 -34.15
N GLN A 345 -4.71 -2.13 -34.12
CA GLN A 345 -5.36 -2.73 -32.95
C GLN A 345 -4.97 -4.20 -32.86
N VAL A 346 -4.59 -4.63 -31.66
CA VAL A 346 -4.26 -6.03 -31.37
C VAL A 346 -5.15 -6.57 -30.26
N LYS A 347 -5.40 -7.87 -30.33
CA LYS A 347 -6.10 -8.62 -29.29
C LYS A 347 -5.11 -9.28 -28.34
N GLN A 348 -5.51 -9.45 -27.09
CA GLN A 348 -4.78 -10.30 -26.16
C GLN A 348 -4.49 -11.67 -26.80
N GLY A 349 -3.26 -12.17 -26.65
CA GLY A 349 -2.82 -13.45 -27.22
C GLY A 349 -2.42 -13.41 -28.70
N GLN A 350 -2.64 -12.28 -29.40
CA GLN A 350 -2.19 -12.11 -30.78
C GLN A 350 -0.66 -12.08 -30.86
N VAL A 351 -0.09 -12.78 -31.85
CA VAL A 351 1.36 -12.76 -32.09
C VAL A 351 1.77 -11.39 -32.63
N ILE A 352 2.68 -10.72 -31.92
CA ILE A 352 3.17 -9.37 -32.24
C ILE A 352 4.60 -9.36 -32.77
N GLY A 353 5.32 -10.46 -32.61
CA GLY A 353 6.71 -10.57 -33.03
C GLY A 353 7.32 -11.89 -32.58
N TYR A 354 8.63 -11.98 -32.75
CA TYR A 354 9.37 -13.20 -32.45
C TYR A 354 10.63 -12.87 -31.65
N VAL A 355 10.95 -13.70 -30.65
CA VAL A 355 12.14 -13.57 -29.80
C VAL A 355 13.38 -13.49 -30.67
N GLY A 356 14.30 -12.59 -30.33
CA GLY A 356 15.47 -12.29 -31.14
C GLY A 356 16.74 -12.01 -30.34
N ARG A 357 17.67 -11.39 -31.07
CA ARG A 357 18.95 -10.90 -30.54
C ARG A 357 19.33 -9.55 -31.13
N THR A 358 18.35 -8.75 -31.52
CA THR A 358 18.60 -7.45 -32.18
C THR A 358 18.91 -6.37 -31.15
N GLY A 359 19.66 -5.34 -31.56
CA GLY A 359 20.13 -4.29 -30.64
C GLY A 359 21.33 -4.75 -29.81
N ARG A 360 21.45 -4.24 -28.58
CA ARG A 360 22.58 -4.51 -27.69
C ARG A 360 22.20 -5.55 -26.64
N VAL A 361 22.49 -6.82 -26.95
CA VAL A 361 22.19 -7.98 -26.09
C VAL A 361 23.37 -8.93 -25.98
N THR A 362 23.44 -9.69 -24.89
CA THR A 362 24.47 -10.72 -24.67
C THR A 362 24.05 -12.10 -25.16
N GLY A 363 22.76 -12.33 -25.39
CA GLY A 363 22.20 -13.60 -25.83
C GLY A 363 20.77 -13.46 -26.33
N VAL A 364 20.21 -14.55 -26.87
CA VAL A 364 18.83 -14.58 -27.37
C VAL A 364 17.85 -14.55 -26.21
N HIS A 365 17.02 -13.51 -26.13
CA HIS A 365 15.98 -13.34 -25.13
C HIS A 365 14.95 -12.29 -25.57
N LEU A 366 13.82 -12.24 -24.87
CA LEU A 366 12.88 -11.11 -24.91
C LEU A 366 13.11 -10.24 -23.69
N HIS A 367 13.33 -8.94 -23.90
CA HIS A 367 13.19 -7.96 -22.82
C HIS A 367 11.77 -7.40 -22.84
N TYR A 368 11.01 -7.66 -21.77
CA TYR A 368 9.61 -7.26 -21.63
C TYR A 368 9.46 -6.23 -20.51
N THR A 369 8.90 -5.07 -20.84
CA THR A 369 8.56 -4.04 -19.85
C THR A 369 7.07 -3.85 -19.80
N LEU A 370 6.52 -3.87 -18.58
CA LEU A 370 5.19 -3.36 -18.28
C LEU A 370 5.33 -1.98 -17.65
N TYR A 371 4.51 -1.04 -18.11
CA TYR A 371 4.40 0.30 -17.55
C TYR A 371 3.02 0.46 -16.91
N LYS A 372 2.97 0.98 -15.68
CA LYS A 372 1.77 1.52 -15.04
C LYS A 372 1.99 3.03 -14.87
N ASN A 373 1.09 3.87 -15.39
CA ASN A 373 1.22 5.33 -15.33
C ASN A 373 2.56 5.84 -15.90
N ASN A 374 2.99 5.26 -17.04
CA ASN A 374 4.29 5.52 -17.70
C ASN A 374 5.55 5.16 -16.87
N VAL A 375 5.42 4.60 -15.67
CA VAL A 375 6.53 4.11 -14.86
C VAL A 375 6.69 2.61 -15.07
N PRO A 376 7.90 2.09 -15.38
CA PRO A 376 8.15 0.66 -15.42
C PRO A 376 7.80 -0.01 -14.10
N VAL A 377 7.09 -1.13 -14.12
CA VAL A 377 6.78 -1.92 -12.92
C VAL A 377 7.22 -3.37 -13.11
N ASN A 378 7.46 -4.07 -12.00
CA ASN A 378 7.81 -5.48 -12.06
C ASN A 378 6.60 -6.30 -12.52
N SER A 379 6.61 -6.74 -13.78
CA SER A 379 5.52 -7.50 -14.39
C SER A 379 5.22 -8.85 -13.72
N VAL A 380 6.15 -9.39 -12.94
CA VAL A 380 5.97 -10.67 -12.25
C VAL A 380 5.22 -10.52 -10.93
N THR A 381 5.43 -9.40 -10.23
CA THR A 381 4.91 -9.19 -8.87
C THR A 381 3.83 -8.13 -8.80
N VAL A 382 3.65 -7.32 -9.85
CA VAL A 382 2.57 -6.34 -9.88
C VAL A 382 1.23 -7.05 -9.89
N GLU A 383 0.35 -6.61 -9.01
CA GLU A 383 -1.04 -7.03 -9.03
C GLU A 383 -1.70 -6.40 -10.25
N LEU A 384 -1.98 -7.24 -11.24
CA LEU A 384 -2.74 -6.86 -12.42
C LEU A 384 -4.20 -7.12 -12.12
N PRO A 385 -5.08 -6.17 -12.46
CA PRO A 385 -6.48 -6.41 -12.27
C PRO A 385 -6.91 -7.51 -13.24
N SER A 386 -7.42 -8.61 -12.70
CA SER A 386 -7.89 -9.77 -13.46
C SER A 386 -9.23 -10.16 -12.89
N GLN A 387 -10.31 -9.83 -13.60
CA GLN A 387 -11.61 -10.33 -13.19
C GLN A 387 -12.37 -10.97 -14.34
N GLU A 388 -12.52 -12.29 -14.21
CA GLU A 388 -13.63 -13.01 -14.79
C GLU A 388 -14.93 -12.57 -14.10
N SER A 389 -16.08 -12.82 -14.72
CA SER A 389 -17.37 -12.54 -14.09
C SER A 389 -17.51 -13.27 -12.75
N LEU A 390 -18.26 -12.69 -11.82
CA LEU A 390 -18.54 -13.29 -10.51
C LEU A 390 -19.02 -14.74 -10.64
N ALA A 391 -18.47 -15.61 -9.79
CA ALA A 391 -19.01 -16.95 -9.59
C ALA A 391 -20.51 -16.89 -9.31
N ALA A 392 -21.27 -17.84 -9.87
CA ALA A 392 -22.73 -17.84 -9.74
C ALA A 392 -23.21 -17.82 -8.28
N SER A 393 -22.47 -18.48 -7.37
CA SER A 393 -22.74 -18.53 -5.93
C SER A 393 -22.61 -17.18 -5.22
N ALA A 394 -21.88 -16.22 -5.79
CA ALA A 394 -21.64 -14.91 -5.18
C ALA A 394 -22.61 -13.83 -5.67
N ARG A 395 -23.42 -14.13 -6.70
CA ARG A 395 -24.26 -13.12 -7.37
C ARG A 395 -25.28 -12.49 -6.45
N ASP A 396 -25.96 -13.27 -5.61
CA ASP A 396 -26.99 -12.74 -4.72
C ASP A 396 -26.40 -11.77 -3.68
N ALA A 397 -25.29 -12.15 -3.04
CA ALA A 397 -24.57 -11.28 -2.10
C ALA A 397 -24.03 -10.02 -2.80
N PHE A 398 -23.49 -10.17 -4.01
CA PHE A 398 -23.05 -9.05 -4.81
C PHE A 398 -24.20 -8.08 -5.16
N PHE A 399 -25.36 -8.59 -5.57
CA PHE A 399 -26.50 -7.74 -5.91
C PHE A 399 -27.03 -6.95 -4.70
N LEU A 400 -26.86 -7.46 -3.48
CA LEU A 400 -27.14 -6.68 -2.27
C LEU A 400 -26.16 -5.51 -2.10
N GLU A 401 -24.87 -5.72 -2.34
CA GLU A 401 -23.88 -4.63 -2.34
C GLU A 401 -24.15 -3.62 -3.46
N VAL A 402 -24.54 -4.07 -4.66
CA VAL A 402 -24.96 -3.18 -5.76
C VAL A 402 -26.17 -2.34 -5.34
N GLN A 403 -27.20 -2.92 -4.74
CA GLN A 403 -28.37 -2.17 -4.27
C GLN A 403 -28.00 -1.14 -3.20
N LYS A 404 -27.24 -1.57 -2.19
CA LYS A 404 -26.73 -0.72 -1.10
C LYS A 404 -25.94 0.46 -1.65
N TYR A 405 -24.92 0.22 -2.48
CA TYR A 405 -24.10 1.31 -2.99
C TYR A 405 -24.80 2.15 -4.05
N SER A 406 -25.68 1.58 -4.86
CA SER A 406 -26.51 2.36 -5.80
C SER A 406 -27.43 3.33 -5.06
N TYR A 407 -28.02 2.88 -3.94
CA TYR A 407 -28.79 3.75 -3.06
C TYR A 407 -27.92 4.85 -2.45
N LEU A 408 -26.76 4.50 -1.86
CA LEU A 408 -25.84 5.47 -1.26
C LEU A 408 -25.30 6.48 -2.28
N LEU A 409 -24.98 6.04 -3.51
CA LEU A 409 -24.57 6.92 -4.60
C LEU A 409 -25.69 7.88 -5.03
N GLY A 410 -26.97 7.48 -4.84
CA GLY A 410 -28.15 8.31 -5.12
C GLY A 410 -28.44 9.35 -4.04
N GLN A 411 -28.17 9.02 -2.77
CA GLN A 411 -28.25 9.97 -1.66
C GLN A 411 -27.05 10.93 -1.73
N GLY A 412 -27.25 12.22 -1.52
CA GLY A 412 -26.16 13.20 -1.52
C GLY A 412 -25.78 13.61 -0.10
N GLY A 413 -24.70 13.08 0.47
CA GLY A 413 -24.21 13.51 1.77
C GLY A 413 -23.24 12.54 2.44
N LEU A 414 -22.51 13.03 3.46
CA LEU A 414 -21.62 12.24 4.31
C LEU A 414 -22.35 11.00 4.86
N VAL A 415 -21.88 9.80 4.47
CA VAL A 415 -22.26 8.57 5.15
C VAL A 415 -21.48 8.58 6.47
N MET A 416 -22.13 9.02 7.55
CA MET A 416 -21.57 8.82 8.87
C MET A 416 -21.41 7.32 9.08
N ALA A 417 -20.19 6.89 9.40
CA ALA A 417 -19.92 5.54 9.85
C ALA A 417 -20.70 5.30 11.14
N THR A 418 -21.93 4.82 11.04
CA THR A 418 -22.47 3.99 12.10
C THR A 418 -21.64 2.72 12.06
N ASN A 419 -20.95 2.38 13.15
CA ASN A 419 -20.34 1.08 13.34
C ASN A 419 -21.35 0.00 12.91
N ILE A 420 -21.20 -0.52 11.69
CA ILE A 420 -21.88 -1.73 11.28
C ILE A 420 -21.02 -2.81 11.91
N ASP A 421 -21.42 -3.22 13.10
CA ASP A 421 -20.88 -4.38 13.76
C ASP A 421 -21.17 -5.57 12.85
N LEU A 422 -20.14 -6.07 12.16
CA LEU A 422 -20.23 -7.18 11.20
C LEU A 422 -20.54 -8.53 11.88
N ASN A 423 -20.88 -8.53 13.17
CA ASN A 423 -21.20 -9.72 13.96
C ASN A 423 -22.71 -9.96 14.19
N ASP A 424 -23.61 -9.09 13.73
CA ASP A 424 -25.06 -9.22 14.04
C ASP A 424 -25.97 -9.59 12.86
N VAL A 425 -25.43 -10.29 11.86
CA VAL A 425 -26.26 -11.03 10.88
C VAL A 425 -26.18 -12.52 11.23
N GLY A 426 -26.81 -12.89 12.35
CA GLY A 426 -26.74 -14.26 12.82
C GLY A 426 -27.72 -14.67 13.92
N LYS A 427 -28.75 -13.87 14.24
CA LYS A 427 -29.85 -14.30 15.12
C LYS A 427 -31.13 -13.53 14.78
N ASN A 428 -31.91 -14.06 13.84
CA ASN A 428 -33.37 -14.16 13.99
C ASN A 428 -33.99 -14.92 12.80
N SER A 429 -34.95 -15.77 13.18
CA SER A 429 -35.80 -16.72 12.41
C SER A 429 -35.10 -17.92 11.77
#